data_AF-A0A6J4GT62-F1
#
_entry.id   AF-A0A6J4GT62-F1
#
_cell.length_a   1.000
_cell.length_b   1.000
_cell.length_c   1.000
_cell.angle_alpha   90.00
_cell.angle_beta   90.00
_cell.angle_gamma   90.00
#
_symmetry.space_group_name_H-M   'P 1'
#
loop_
_entity.id
_entity.type
_entity.pdbx_description
1 polymer ?
#
loop_
_entity_poly.entity_id
_entity_poly.type
_entity_poly.pdbx_seq_one_letter_code
_entity_poly.pdbx_strand_id
1 'polypeptide(L)'
;MEEQLYEIIKKVYDKNNRNLFTFLTGAGISADSGIPTYRGIDGIWIKGTQFHKPEEFGTYKYFKEHPEEVWQYSLFRKKMFENAKPNESHREIVEIENLLEDKFHLITQNIDNLHRRAGTKRIYEIHGNNREIKCSNGCREIVNLPDEIKGKDIDEDLTANDIELLKCKECGSWMRPNILWFDERYDEKTNKRFSALKIAKNSGILFIAGTSGATNLPIAIAETTLKYGGTIVDINTEDNLFTKLIKDKKNKIIIRGTSTETLKTIKEIFKNIC
;
A
#
# COMPACT_ATOMS: atom_id res chain seq x y z
N MET A 1 -24.40 5.84 -12.35
CA MET A 1 -23.07 5.78 -11.71
C MET A 1 -21.98 6.10 -12.71
N GLU A 2 -21.90 5.37 -13.83
CA GLU A 2 -20.87 5.59 -14.86
C GLU A 2 -20.92 6.98 -15.49
N GLU A 3 -22.11 7.48 -15.85
CA GLU A 3 -22.29 8.84 -16.37
C GLU A 3 -21.81 9.92 -15.38
N GLN A 4 -22.16 9.79 -14.10
CA GLN A 4 -21.69 10.70 -13.05
C GLN A 4 -20.16 10.66 -12.92
N LEU A 5 -19.56 9.47 -13.03
CA LEU A 5 -18.12 9.29 -12.97
C LEU A 5 -17.43 9.91 -14.19
N TYR A 6 -17.99 9.70 -15.38
CA TYR A 6 -17.54 10.32 -16.63
C TYR A 6 -17.53 11.84 -16.53
N GLU A 7 -18.63 12.46 -16.12
CA GLU A 7 -18.75 13.92 -15.99
C GLU A 7 -17.71 14.51 -15.03
N ILE A 8 -17.48 13.87 -13.88
CA ILE A 8 -16.49 14.35 -12.91
C ILE A 8 -15.06 14.15 -13.43
N ILE A 9 -14.78 13.01 -14.06
CA ILE A 9 -13.46 12.74 -14.65
C ILE A 9 -13.17 13.75 -15.76
N LYS A 10 -14.10 13.95 -16.70
CA LYS A 10 -13.94 14.91 -17.80
C LYS A 10 -13.71 16.32 -17.28
N LYS A 11 -14.53 16.75 -16.33
CA LYS A 11 -14.38 18.06 -15.67
C LYS A 11 -13.02 18.25 -14.98
N VAL A 12 -12.46 17.20 -14.37
CA VAL A 12 -11.14 17.28 -13.72
C VAL A 12 -10.02 17.23 -14.76
N TYR A 13 -10.17 16.43 -15.81
CA TYR A 13 -9.18 16.28 -16.86
C TYR A 13 -8.88 17.60 -17.57
N ASP A 14 -9.92 18.39 -17.84
CA ASP A 14 -9.83 19.68 -18.55
C ASP A 14 -9.34 20.84 -17.66
N LYS A 15 -9.09 20.62 -16.36
CA LYS A 15 -8.55 21.67 -15.47
C LYS A 15 -7.06 21.88 -15.66
N ASN A 16 -6.63 23.13 -15.47
CA ASN A 16 -5.21 23.52 -15.43
C ASN A 16 -4.56 23.27 -14.06
N ASN A 17 -5.35 23.07 -13.01
CA ASN A 17 -4.88 22.94 -11.63
C ASN A 17 -5.85 22.10 -10.81
N ARG A 18 -5.29 21.31 -9.88
CA ARG A 18 -5.99 20.20 -9.20
C ARG A 18 -6.62 19.22 -10.21
N ASN A 19 -5.79 18.78 -11.14
CA ASN A 19 -6.14 17.91 -12.26
C ASN A 19 -5.44 16.54 -12.17
N LEU A 20 -4.83 16.21 -11.02
CA LEU A 20 -4.28 14.89 -10.79
C LEU A 20 -5.40 13.89 -10.45
N PHE A 21 -5.23 12.67 -10.96
CA PHE A 21 -6.04 11.50 -10.63
C PHE A 21 -5.19 10.56 -9.78
N THR A 22 -5.51 10.51 -8.49
CA THR A 22 -4.73 9.75 -7.52
C THR A 22 -5.47 8.50 -7.11
N PHE A 23 -4.77 7.38 -7.06
CA PHE A 23 -5.30 6.09 -6.60
C PHE A 23 -4.65 5.76 -5.25
N LEU A 24 -5.46 5.58 -4.21
CA LEU A 24 -5.05 5.10 -2.90
C LEU A 24 -5.50 3.65 -2.74
N THR A 25 -4.54 2.73 -2.67
CA THR A 25 -4.81 1.29 -2.62
C THR A 25 -4.43 0.68 -1.26
N GLY A 26 -5.12 -0.40 -0.90
CA GLY A 26 -4.76 -1.25 0.25
C GLY A 26 -4.89 -2.74 -0.08
N ALA A 27 -4.85 -3.57 0.96
CA ALA A 27 -4.71 -5.02 0.83
C ALA A 27 -5.82 -5.68 -0.02
N GLY A 28 -7.02 -5.08 -0.06
CA GLY A 28 -8.14 -5.61 -0.84
C GLY A 28 -7.87 -5.67 -2.36
N ILE A 29 -6.99 -4.82 -2.91
CA ILE A 29 -6.63 -4.90 -4.33
C ILE A 29 -5.76 -6.13 -4.63
N SER A 30 -5.04 -6.65 -3.64
CA SER A 30 -4.16 -7.81 -3.75
C SER A 30 -4.86 -9.13 -3.41
N ALA A 31 -6.11 -9.10 -2.94
CA ALA A 31 -6.88 -10.29 -2.57
C ALA A 31 -7.00 -11.28 -3.74
N ASP A 32 -7.36 -10.81 -4.95
CA ASP A 32 -7.46 -11.67 -6.14
C ASP A 32 -6.08 -12.19 -6.63
N SER A 33 -4.97 -11.73 -6.02
CA SER A 33 -3.62 -12.27 -6.25
C SER A 33 -3.25 -13.38 -5.27
N GLY A 34 -4.20 -13.82 -4.42
CA GLY A 34 -3.99 -14.85 -3.40
C GLY A 34 -3.32 -14.32 -2.12
N ILE A 35 -3.19 -13.00 -1.95
CA ILE A 35 -2.63 -12.41 -0.73
C ILE A 35 -3.78 -12.11 0.24
N PRO A 36 -3.81 -12.72 1.43
CA PRO A 36 -4.86 -12.46 2.40
C PRO A 36 -4.83 -11.02 2.86
N THR A 37 -6.02 -10.45 3.09
CA THR A 37 -6.13 -9.12 3.68
C THR A 37 -5.77 -9.17 5.16
N TYR A 38 -5.24 -8.08 5.69
CA TYR A 38 -4.80 -7.99 7.08
C TYR A 38 -5.89 -8.23 8.14
N ARG A 39 -7.17 -8.17 7.74
CA ARG A 39 -8.34 -8.21 8.64
C ARG A 39 -9.36 -9.30 8.26
N GLY A 40 -9.07 -10.08 7.23
CA GLY A 40 -9.91 -11.20 6.80
C GLY A 40 -9.62 -12.44 7.62
N ILE A 41 -10.26 -12.55 8.79
CA ILE A 41 -10.67 -13.75 9.54
C ILE A 41 -9.63 -14.81 9.97
N ASP A 42 -8.46 -14.94 9.37
CA ASP A 42 -7.47 -15.91 9.83
C ASP A 42 -6.31 -15.20 10.53
N GLY A 43 -6.30 -15.31 11.87
CA GLY A 43 -5.16 -14.89 12.68
C GLY A 43 -3.89 -15.49 12.11
N ILE A 44 -2.87 -14.65 11.90
CA ILE A 44 -1.62 -15.11 11.33
C ILE A 44 -0.89 -15.88 12.42
N TRP A 45 -0.93 -17.21 12.33
CA TRP A 45 -0.09 -18.06 13.16
C TRP A 45 1.36 -17.90 12.69
N ILE A 46 2.29 -17.66 13.61
CA ILE A 46 3.73 -17.69 13.34
C ILE A 46 4.30 -18.71 14.33
N LYS A 47 5.17 -19.60 13.85
CA LYS A 47 5.85 -20.57 14.71
C LYS A 47 6.60 -19.84 15.83
N GLY A 48 6.22 -20.13 17.08
CA GLY A 48 6.85 -19.57 18.28
C GLY A 48 6.14 -18.37 18.92
N THR A 49 5.16 -17.74 18.27
CA THR A 49 4.46 -16.57 18.84
C THR A 49 3.27 -16.97 19.71
N GLN A 50 3.07 -16.30 20.85
CA GLN A 50 1.95 -16.55 21.77
C GLN A 50 0.63 -15.84 21.39
N PHE A 51 0.61 -14.92 20.41
CA PHE A 51 -0.56 -14.08 20.10
C PHE A 51 -0.87 -13.93 18.60
N HIS A 52 -2.16 -13.68 18.29
CA HIS A 52 -2.79 -13.94 16.98
C HIS A 52 -3.12 -12.69 16.16
N LYS A 53 -2.57 -11.50 16.48
CA LYS A 53 -2.84 -10.29 15.71
C LYS A 53 -1.57 -9.59 15.23
N PRO A 54 -1.53 -9.19 13.96
CA PRO A 54 -0.37 -8.47 13.46
C PRO A 54 -0.06 -7.14 14.15
N GLU A 55 -1.01 -6.51 14.84
CA GLU A 55 -0.80 -5.34 15.69
C GLU A 55 0.09 -5.61 16.91
N GLU A 56 0.18 -6.86 17.37
CA GLU A 56 0.94 -7.23 18.58
C GLU A 56 2.42 -7.44 18.26
N PHE A 57 2.74 -8.13 17.16
CA PHE A 57 4.13 -8.41 16.77
C PHE A 57 4.69 -7.42 15.74
N GLY A 58 3.83 -6.68 15.01
CA GLY A 58 4.22 -5.67 14.03
C GLY A 58 4.71 -4.36 14.66
N THR A 59 5.50 -4.44 15.73
CA THR A 59 6.00 -3.31 16.52
C THR A 59 7.53 -3.34 16.65
N TYR A 60 8.14 -2.17 16.75
CA TYR A 60 9.57 -2.03 17.05
C TYR A 60 9.90 -2.60 18.43
N LYS A 61 8.99 -2.44 19.39
CA LYS A 61 9.11 -3.05 20.71
C LYS A 61 9.25 -4.57 20.63
N TYR A 62 8.35 -5.27 19.91
CA TYR A 62 8.42 -6.72 19.77
C TYR A 62 9.69 -7.16 19.04
N PHE A 63 10.06 -6.47 17.96
CA PHE A 63 11.30 -6.76 17.22
C PHE A 63 12.57 -6.68 18.07
N LYS A 64 12.64 -5.76 19.04
CA LYS A 64 13.80 -5.65 19.93
C LYS A 64 13.99 -6.89 20.80
N GLU A 65 12.90 -7.51 21.23
CA GLU A 65 12.89 -8.69 22.11
C GLU A 65 12.97 -9.98 21.28
N HIS A 66 12.32 -10.01 20.11
CA HIS A 66 12.12 -11.20 19.27
C HIS A 66 12.47 -10.97 17.78
N PRO A 67 13.70 -10.57 17.44
CA PRO A 67 14.06 -10.19 16.06
C PRO A 67 13.99 -11.37 15.08
N GLU A 68 14.32 -12.58 15.52
CA GLU A 68 14.29 -13.79 14.69
C GLU A 68 12.86 -14.16 14.29
N GLU A 69 11.91 -14.11 15.22
CA GLU A 69 10.49 -14.40 14.95
C GLU A 69 9.89 -13.42 13.92
N VAL A 70 10.21 -12.12 14.08
CA VAL A 70 9.77 -11.09 13.11
C VAL A 70 10.40 -11.32 11.74
N TRP A 71 11.65 -11.78 11.68
CA TRP A 71 12.31 -12.12 10.42
C TRP A 71 11.73 -13.37 9.78
N GLN A 72 11.48 -14.45 10.54
CA GLN A 72 10.80 -15.65 10.05
C GLN A 72 9.47 -15.27 9.40
N TYR A 73 8.66 -14.47 10.07
CA TYR A 73 7.40 -14.00 9.50
C TYR A 73 7.57 -13.11 8.26
N SER A 74 8.56 -12.22 8.27
CA SER A 74 8.85 -11.35 7.13
C SER A 74 9.28 -12.15 5.90
N LEU A 75 10.05 -13.22 6.09
CA LEU A 75 10.48 -14.13 5.02
C LEU A 75 9.36 -15.07 4.56
N PHE A 76 8.49 -15.51 5.47
CA PHE A 76 7.25 -16.21 5.11
C PHE A 76 6.39 -15.37 4.17
N ARG A 77 6.18 -14.09 4.53
CA ARG A 77 5.46 -13.15 3.67
C ARG A 77 6.18 -12.85 2.37
N LYS A 78 7.50 -12.76 2.39
CA LYS A 78 8.30 -12.62 1.17
C LYS A 78 8.02 -13.76 0.20
N LYS A 79 8.02 -15.02 0.66
CA LYS A 79 7.69 -16.19 -0.17
C LYS A 79 6.29 -16.08 -0.78
N MET A 80 5.30 -15.72 0.04
CA MET A 80 3.93 -15.50 -0.42
C MET A 80 3.85 -14.42 -1.51
N PHE A 81 4.53 -13.29 -1.33
CA PHE A 81 4.52 -12.19 -2.29
C PHE A 81 5.24 -12.53 -3.59
N GLU A 82 6.34 -13.26 -3.52
CA GLU A 82 7.09 -13.72 -4.69
C GLU A 82 6.27 -14.70 -5.54
N ASN A 83 5.51 -15.59 -4.89
CA ASN A 83 4.64 -16.56 -5.56
C ASN A 83 3.37 -15.93 -6.14
N ALA A 84 2.85 -14.86 -5.54
CA ALA A 84 1.71 -14.11 -6.06
C ALA A 84 2.05 -13.46 -7.41
N LYS A 85 1.06 -13.30 -8.29
CA LYS A 85 1.21 -12.56 -9.57
C LYS A 85 0.27 -11.35 -9.56
N PRO A 86 0.63 -10.23 -10.19
CA PRO A 86 -0.29 -9.11 -10.31
C PRO A 86 -1.59 -9.55 -10.99
N ASN A 87 -2.72 -9.33 -10.31
CA ASN A 87 -4.06 -9.58 -10.86
C ASN A 87 -4.50 -8.48 -11.83
N GLU A 88 -5.75 -8.57 -12.28
CA GLU A 88 -6.32 -7.65 -13.25
C GLU A 88 -6.37 -6.21 -12.76
N SER A 89 -6.75 -5.93 -11.51
CA SER A 89 -6.74 -4.57 -10.95
C SER A 89 -5.38 -3.89 -11.09
N HIS A 90 -4.28 -4.62 -10.89
CA HIS A 90 -2.94 -4.04 -11.06
C HIS A 90 -2.64 -3.71 -12.52
N ARG A 91 -3.11 -4.51 -13.47
CA ARG A 91 -2.94 -4.27 -14.91
C ARG A 91 -3.79 -3.10 -15.38
N GLU A 92 -5.03 -2.99 -14.89
CA GLU A 92 -5.90 -1.85 -15.17
C GLU A 92 -5.26 -0.53 -14.68
N ILE A 93 -4.60 -0.54 -13.52
CA ILE A 93 -3.85 0.62 -13.02
C ILE A 93 -2.70 1.02 -13.96
N VAL A 94 -1.99 0.05 -14.57
CA VAL A 94 -0.93 0.34 -15.55
C VAL A 94 -1.50 0.97 -16.82
N GLU A 95 -2.62 0.44 -17.35
CA GLU A 95 -3.28 1.03 -18.51
C GLU A 95 -3.79 2.45 -18.22
N ILE A 96 -4.34 2.69 -17.03
CA ILE A 96 -4.75 4.02 -16.59
C ILE A 96 -3.54 4.96 -16.46
N GLU A 97 -2.41 4.50 -15.91
CA GLU A 97 -1.17 5.28 -15.86
C GLU A 97 -0.71 5.69 -17.26
N ASN A 98 -0.76 4.78 -18.23
CA ASN A 98 -0.37 5.05 -19.61
C ASN A 98 -1.27 6.11 -20.28
N LEU A 99 -2.58 6.09 -20.01
CA LEU A 99 -3.53 7.06 -20.57
C LEU A 99 -3.38 8.47 -19.96
N LEU A 100 -3.05 8.53 -18.66
CA LEU A 100 -3.02 9.79 -17.90
C LEU A 100 -1.64 10.42 -17.76
N GLU A 101 -0.58 9.67 -18.08
CA GLU A 101 0.82 10.11 -18.04
C GLU A 101 1.22 10.79 -16.72
N ASP A 102 1.40 12.12 -16.72
CA ASP A 102 1.83 12.92 -15.59
C ASP A 102 0.67 13.28 -14.63
N LYS A 103 -0.58 13.13 -15.06
CA LYS A 103 -1.77 13.34 -14.21
C LYS A 103 -2.03 12.16 -13.27
N PHE A 104 -1.43 10.99 -13.54
CA PHE A 104 -1.62 9.79 -12.72
C PHE A 104 -0.65 9.72 -11.53
N HIS A 105 -1.17 9.33 -10.37
CA HIS A 105 -0.35 8.96 -9.22
C HIS A 105 -0.97 7.79 -8.44
N LEU A 106 -0.14 6.83 -8.02
CA LEU A 106 -0.53 5.74 -7.14
C LEU A 106 0.08 5.91 -5.76
N ILE A 107 -0.76 5.95 -4.73
CA ILE A 107 -0.37 5.79 -3.33
C ILE A 107 -0.81 4.40 -2.87
N THR A 108 0.10 3.60 -2.33
CA THR A 108 -0.24 2.25 -1.86
C THR A 108 0.20 2.02 -0.43
N GLN A 109 -0.69 1.39 0.34
CA GLN A 109 -0.40 0.84 1.66
C GLN A 109 0.25 -0.55 1.57
N ASN A 110 0.22 -1.18 0.40
CA ASN A 110 0.70 -2.54 0.22
C ASN A 110 2.22 -2.56 0.13
N ILE A 111 2.79 -3.65 0.63
CA ILE A 111 4.24 -3.86 0.66
C ILE A 111 4.67 -5.10 -0.14
N ASP A 112 3.76 -5.58 -1.00
CA ASP A 112 3.81 -6.85 -1.74
C ASP A 112 4.52 -6.76 -3.10
N ASN A 113 4.89 -5.55 -3.53
CA ASN A 113 5.51 -5.28 -4.82
C ASN A 113 4.64 -5.54 -6.07
N LEU A 114 3.34 -5.84 -5.93
CA LEU A 114 2.52 -6.26 -7.08
C LEU A 114 2.28 -5.13 -8.09
N HIS A 115 2.07 -3.90 -7.64
CA HIS A 115 1.96 -2.72 -8.53
C HIS A 115 3.21 -2.52 -9.38
N ARG A 116 4.40 -2.57 -8.76
CA ARG A 116 5.67 -2.43 -9.49
C ARG A 116 5.90 -3.58 -10.46
N ARG A 117 5.59 -4.82 -10.05
CA ARG A 117 5.69 -6.01 -10.91
C ARG A 117 4.69 -6.00 -12.07
N ALA A 118 3.55 -5.32 -11.93
CA ALA A 118 2.62 -5.09 -13.03
C ALA A 118 3.17 -4.07 -14.05
N GLY A 119 4.03 -3.15 -13.60
CA GLY A 119 4.66 -2.14 -14.44
C GLY A 119 4.41 -0.70 -13.99
N THR A 120 3.69 -0.47 -12.88
CA THR A 120 3.36 0.87 -12.41
C THR A 120 4.60 1.65 -11.97
N LYS A 121 4.76 2.88 -12.46
CA LYS A 121 5.98 3.69 -12.24
C LYS A 121 5.81 4.78 -11.20
N ARG A 122 4.72 5.55 -11.25
CA ARG A 122 4.44 6.69 -10.36
C ARG A 122 3.81 6.26 -9.03
N ILE A 123 4.59 5.53 -8.22
CA ILE A 123 4.14 4.90 -6.98
C ILE A 123 4.73 5.52 -5.71
N TYR A 124 3.90 5.70 -4.67
CA TYR A 124 4.26 6.08 -3.31
C TYR A 124 3.88 4.93 -2.34
N GLU A 125 4.87 4.15 -1.91
CA GLU A 125 4.70 3.05 -0.96
C GLU A 125 4.71 3.59 0.48
N ILE A 126 3.54 3.91 1.03
CA ILE A 126 3.41 4.67 2.28
C ILE A 126 3.58 3.83 3.55
N HIS A 127 3.66 2.50 3.43
CA HIS A 127 4.02 1.62 4.55
C HIS A 127 5.42 0.99 4.36
N GLY A 128 6.22 1.51 3.41
CA GLY A 128 7.50 0.92 3.05
C GLY A 128 7.33 -0.30 2.12
N ASN A 129 8.28 -1.23 2.13
CA ASN A 129 8.25 -2.43 1.29
C ASN A 129 9.06 -3.59 1.88
N ASN A 130 8.85 -4.81 1.37
CA ASN A 130 9.59 -6.00 1.84
C ASN A 130 10.94 -6.24 1.11
N ARG A 131 11.33 -5.38 0.18
CA ARG A 131 12.50 -5.53 -0.69
C ARG A 131 13.72 -4.79 -0.15
N GLU A 132 13.49 -3.93 0.83
CA GLU A 132 14.49 -3.07 1.45
C GLU A 132 14.57 -3.35 2.95
N ILE A 133 15.75 -3.10 3.52
CA ILE A 133 16.07 -3.24 4.94
C ILE A 133 16.81 -2.00 5.44
N LYS A 134 16.77 -1.78 6.74
CA LYS A 134 17.53 -0.72 7.44
C LYS A 134 18.09 -1.23 8.76
N CYS A 135 19.13 -0.60 9.28
CA CYS A 135 19.66 -0.97 10.60
C CYS A 135 18.64 -0.59 11.69
N SER A 136 18.35 -1.51 12.62
CA SER A 136 17.41 -1.24 13.72
C SER A 136 17.91 -0.15 14.67
N ASN A 137 19.22 -0.01 14.83
CA ASN A 137 19.86 1.02 15.65
C ASN A 137 20.16 2.32 14.88
N GLY A 138 19.77 2.43 13.60
CA GLY A 138 19.91 3.66 12.83
C GLY A 138 21.33 3.97 12.32
N CYS A 139 22.27 3.01 12.38
CA CYS A 139 23.64 3.19 11.88
C CYS A 139 23.70 3.25 10.35
N ARG A 140 22.89 2.40 9.70
CA ARG A 140 22.85 2.26 8.26
C ARG A 140 21.50 2.69 7.70
N GLU A 141 21.60 3.37 6.56
CA GLU A 141 20.48 3.76 5.73
C GLU A 141 19.75 2.58 5.09
N ILE A 142 18.68 2.89 4.37
CA ILE A 142 17.88 1.92 3.61
C ILE A 142 18.74 1.31 2.50
N VAL A 143 18.79 -0.02 2.45
CA VAL A 143 19.46 -0.80 1.40
C VAL A 143 18.54 -1.92 0.91
N ASN A 144 18.82 -2.50 -0.25
CA ASN A 144 18.08 -3.68 -0.70
C ASN A 144 18.33 -4.87 0.24
N LEU A 145 17.29 -5.68 0.45
CA LEU A 145 17.44 -7.00 1.04
C LEU A 145 18.37 -7.83 0.13
N PRO A 146 19.40 -8.49 0.66
CA PRO A 146 20.30 -9.32 -0.14
C PRO A 146 19.53 -10.40 -0.92
N ASP A 147 19.90 -10.63 -2.18
CA ASP A 147 19.22 -11.60 -3.05
C ASP A 147 19.37 -13.04 -2.55
N GLU A 148 20.38 -13.31 -1.73
CA GLU A 148 20.62 -14.58 -1.06
C GLU A 148 19.55 -14.90 -0.01
N ILE A 149 18.92 -13.87 0.58
CA ILE A 149 17.81 -14.05 1.52
C ILE A 149 16.55 -14.41 0.74
N LYS A 150 16.17 -15.69 0.79
CA LYS A 150 14.96 -16.21 0.15
C LYS A 150 13.75 -16.15 1.08
N GLY A 151 12.56 -16.15 0.48
CA GLY A 151 11.34 -16.39 1.24
C GLY A 151 11.34 -17.81 1.82
N LYS A 152 10.74 -17.97 3.00
CA LYS A 152 10.74 -19.22 3.78
C LYS A 152 9.34 -19.78 3.98
N ASP A 153 9.20 -21.07 4.24
CA ASP A 153 7.94 -21.60 4.77
C ASP A 153 7.72 -21.18 6.23
N ILE A 154 6.48 -21.26 6.71
CA ILE A 154 6.11 -20.83 8.06
C ILE A 154 6.83 -21.63 9.16
N ASP A 155 7.21 -22.86 8.86
CA ASP A 155 7.88 -23.81 9.75
C ASP A 155 9.39 -23.90 9.52
N GLU A 156 9.91 -23.17 8.52
CA GLU A 156 11.33 -23.13 8.16
C GLU A 156 12.09 -22.09 9.00
N ASP A 157 13.11 -22.54 9.72
CA ASP A 157 13.90 -21.68 10.59
C ASP A 157 14.92 -20.82 9.81
N LEU A 158 15.40 -19.74 10.45
CA LEU A 158 16.51 -18.96 9.92
C LEU A 158 17.79 -19.79 9.96
N THR A 159 18.54 -19.79 8.85
CA THR A 159 19.86 -20.40 8.81
C THR A 159 20.90 -19.46 9.43
N ALA A 160 22.07 -19.99 9.81
CA ALA A 160 23.17 -19.16 10.28
C ALA A 160 23.58 -18.07 9.25
N ASN A 161 23.52 -18.40 7.96
CA ASN A 161 23.79 -17.46 6.88
C ASN A 161 22.71 -16.37 6.78
N ASP A 162 21.43 -16.71 6.97
CA ASP A 162 20.36 -15.71 7.04
C ASP A 162 20.61 -14.71 8.17
N ILE A 163 20.95 -15.21 9.36
CA ILE A 163 21.24 -14.39 10.54
C ILE A 163 22.41 -13.45 10.25
N GLU A 164 23.52 -13.95 9.70
CA GLU A 164 24.69 -13.14 9.36
C GLU A 164 24.35 -11.99 8.39
N LEU A 165 23.62 -12.30 7.31
CA LEU A 165 23.20 -11.31 6.31
C LEU A 165 22.18 -10.29 6.87
N LEU A 166 21.43 -10.69 7.89
CA LEU A 166 20.47 -9.84 8.60
C LEU A 166 21.09 -9.10 9.79
N LYS A 167 22.43 -9.06 9.90
CA LYS A 167 23.16 -8.23 10.87
C LYS A 167 23.79 -7.01 10.19
N CYS A 168 23.76 -5.89 10.90
CA CYS A 168 24.40 -4.67 10.46
C CYS A 168 25.92 -4.82 10.54
N LYS A 169 26.61 -4.64 9.41
CA LYS A 169 28.07 -4.75 9.33
C LYS A 169 28.83 -3.68 10.12
N GLU A 170 28.16 -2.61 10.54
CA GLU A 170 28.77 -1.51 11.29
C GLU A 170 28.66 -1.67 12.81
N CYS A 171 27.51 -2.16 13.30
CA CYS A 171 27.21 -2.18 14.74
C CYS A 171 26.78 -3.55 15.28
N GLY A 172 26.72 -4.58 14.44
CA GLY A 172 26.31 -5.94 14.83
C GLY A 172 24.83 -6.06 15.26
N SER A 173 24.06 -4.98 15.24
CA SER A 173 22.62 -5.02 15.53
C SER A 173 21.86 -5.64 14.38
N TRP A 174 20.64 -6.12 14.63
CA TRP A 174 19.80 -6.64 13.56
C TRP A 174 19.48 -5.58 12.50
N MET A 175 19.55 -5.95 11.23
CA MET A 175 18.81 -5.28 10.18
C MET A 175 17.32 -5.59 10.38
N ARG A 176 16.45 -4.71 9.92
CA ARG A 176 15.00 -4.90 9.94
C ARG A 176 14.39 -4.58 8.58
N PRO A 177 13.23 -5.14 8.23
CA PRO A 177 12.50 -4.74 7.04
C PRO A 177 12.21 -3.24 7.04
N ASN A 178 12.29 -2.61 5.86
CA ASN A 178 11.88 -1.22 5.66
C ASN A 178 10.35 -1.13 5.56
N ILE A 179 9.67 -1.57 6.61
CA ILE A 179 8.21 -1.58 6.75
C ILE A 179 7.86 -0.72 7.97
N LEU A 180 6.81 0.08 7.84
CA LEU A 180 6.28 0.86 8.95
C LEU A 180 5.57 -0.05 9.96
N TRP A 181 6.00 0.02 11.21
CA TRP A 181 5.39 -0.70 12.33
C TRP A 181 4.38 0.17 13.10
N PHE A 182 3.48 -0.46 13.87
CA PHE A 182 2.34 0.24 14.50
C PHE A 182 2.74 1.27 15.55
N ASP A 183 3.89 1.08 16.20
CA ASP A 183 4.46 1.99 17.18
C ASP A 183 5.43 3.02 16.57
N GLU A 184 5.49 3.10 15.23
CA GLU A 184 6.30 4.06 14.50
C GLU A 184 5.49 5.22 13.93
N ARG A 185 6.22 6.22 13.41
CA ARG A 185 5.65 7.42 12.80
C ARG A 185 6.06 7.50 11.34
N TYR A 186 5.13 7.98 10.51
CA TYR A 186 5.39 8.25 9.12
C TYR A 186 6.45 9.35 8.95
N ASP A 187 7.43 9.07 8.10
CA ASP A 187 8.41 10.04 7.63
C ASP A 187 8.46 10.10 6.09
N GLU A 188 9.21 11.05 5.54
CA GLU A 188 9.32 11.21 4.08
C GLU A 188 10.22 10.16 3.44
N LYS A 189 11.31 9.82 4.11
CA LYS A 189 12.37 8.97 3.57
C LYS A 189 11.87 7.56 3.33
N THR A 190 11.24 6.97 4.34
CA THR A 190 10.75 5.58 4.36
C THR A 190 9.31 5.46 3.87
N ASN A 191 8.44 6.44 4.15
CA ASN A 191 7.00 6.32 3.97
C ASN A 191 6.39 7.38 3.03
N LYS A 192 7.21 8.24 2.41
CA LYS A 192 6.77 9.25 1.43
C LYS A 192 5.66 10.17 1.96
N ARG A 193 5.63 10.42 3.27
CA ARG A 193 4.52 11.12 3.94
C ARG A 193 4.19 12.47 3.31
N PHE A 194 5.18 13.35 3.15
CA PHE A 194 4.96 14.70 2.63
C PHE A 194 4.70 14.65 1.12
N SER A 195 5.38 13.76 0.40
CA SER A 195 5.12 13.53 -1.02
C SER A 195 3.66 13.09 -1.28
N ALA A 196 3.16 12.11 -0.53
CA ALA A 196 1.78 11.62 -0.64
C ALA A 196 0.76 12.73 -0.32
N LEU A 197 0.99 13.51 0.74
CA LEU A 197 0.12 14.65 1.10
C LEU A 197 0.18 15.78 0.05
N LYS A 198 1.33 16.01 -0.58
CA LYS A 198 1.48 16.96 -1.69
C LYS A 198 0.67 16.53 -2.91
N ILE A 199 0.67 15.24 -3.26
CA ILE A 199 -0.16 14.69 -4.33
C ILE A 199 -1.65 14.83 -3.97
N ALA A 200 -2.04 14.44 -2.75
CA ALA A 200 -3.41 14.57 -2.26
C ALA A 200 -3.95 16.01 -2.39
N LYS A 201 -3.13 17.00 -2.00
CA LYS A 201 -3.46 18.43 -2.14
C LYS A 201 -3.76 18.86 -3.59
N ASN A 202 -3.09 18.25 -4.57
CA ASN A 202 -3.23 18.57 -5.98
C ASN A 202 -4.16 17.59 -6.73
N SER A 203 -4.80 16.67 -6.01
CA SER A 203 -5.71 15.69 -6.60
C SER A 203 -7.06 16.34 -6.89
N GLY A 204 -7.48 16.27 -8.16
CA GLY A 204 -8.85 16.59 -8.54
C GLY A 204 -9.81 15.45 -8.18
N ILE A 205 -9.33 14.21 -8.30
CA ILE A 205 -10.02 13.00 -7.82
C ILE A 205 -9.04 12.11 -7.06
N LEU A 206 -9.49 11.60 -5.91
CA LEU A 206 -8.87 10.51 -5.18
C LEU A 206 -9.77 9.27 -5.25
N PHE A 207 -9.31 8.24 -5.95
CA PHE A 207 -9.91 6.91 -5.96
C PHE A 207 -9.34 6.12 -4.79
N ILE A 208 -10.19 5.55 -3.94
CA ILE A 208 -9.79 4.76 -2.78
C ILE A 208 -10.24 3.32 -3.00
N ALA A 209 -9.31 2.41 -3.25
CA ALA A 209 -9.63 1.04 -3.67
C ALA A 209 -9.06 -0.02 -2.72
N GLY A 210 -9.94 -0.88 -2.18
CA GLY A 210 -9.54 -2.06 -1.42
C GLY A 210 -8.84 -1.75 -0.08
N THR A 211 -9.35 -0.78 0.68
CA THR A 211 -8.80 -0.38 1.98
C THR A 211 -9.88 -0.01 2.99
N SER A 212 -9.69 -0.40 4.24
CA SER A 212 -10.59 -0.08 5.36
C SER A 212 -10.39 1.32 5.95
N GLY A 213 -9.25 1.95 5.65
CA GLY A 213 -8.89 3.27 6.18
C GLY A 213 -8.44 3.28 7.64
N ALA A 214 -8.01 2.14 8.17
CA ALA A 214 -7.72 2.01 9.59
C ALA A 214 -6.35 2.52 10.04
N THR A 215 -5.51 2.97 9.11
CA THR A 215 -4.27 3.68 9.42
C THR A 215 -4.43 5.18 9.18
N ASN A 216 -3.66 5.98 9.90
CA ASN A 216 -3.84 7.44 9.97
C ASN A 216 -3.47 8.19 8.68
N LEU A 217 -2.38 7.83 7.96
CA LEU A 217 -1.97 8.57 6.76
C LEU A 217 -2.96 8.44 5.59
N PRO A 218 -3.52 7.27 5.27
CA PRO A 218 -4.61 7.14 4.29
C PRO A 218 -5.80 8.07 4.57
N ILE A 219 -6.22 8.19 5.84
CA ILE A 219 -7.28 9.12 6.24
C ILE A 219 -6.83 10.57 6.03
N ALA A 220 -5.61 10.93 6.45
CA ALA A 220 -5.08 12.27 6.24
C ALA A 220 -4.97 12.65 4.75
N ILE A 221 -4.69 11.69 3.86
CA ILE A 221 -4.68 11.86 2.40
C ILE A 221 -6.09 12.18 1.90
N ALA A 222 -7.10 11.44 2.35
CA ALA A 222 -8.50 11.69 2.01
C ALA A 222 -8.98 13.07 2.52
N GLU A 223 -8.71 13.38 3.78
CA GLU A 223 -9.03 14.68 4.39
C GLU A 223 -8.35 15.83 3.66
N THR A 224 -7.07 15.67 3.29
CA THR A 224 -6.32 16.66 2.52
C THR A 224 -6.96 16.88 1.15
N THR A 225 -7.32 15.82 0.44
CA THR A 225 -7.99 15.92 -0.86
C THR A 225 -9.30 16.71 -0.77
N LEU A 226 -10.15 16.39 0.22
CA LEU A 226 -11.41 17.10 0.46
C LEU A 226 -11.17 18.57 0.83
N LYS A 227 -10.20 18.84 1.71
CA LYS A 227 -9.85 20.20 2.15
C LYS A 227 -9.47 21.10 0.97
N TYR A 228 -8.84 20.55 -0.06
CA TYR A 228 -8.45 21.29 -1.26
C TYR A 228 -9.47 21.21 -2.41
N GLY A 229 -10.65 20.64 -2.14
CA GLY A 229 -11.80 20.63 -3.06
C GLY A 229 -11.80 19.50 -4.08
N GLY A 230 -10.96 18.49 -3.92
CA GLY A 230 -11.00 17.27 -4.72
C GLY A 230 -12.24 16.41 -4.41
N THR A 231 -12.55 15.51 -5.34
CA THR A 231 -13.61 14.50 -5.19
C THR A 231 -13.02 13.20 -4.68
N ILE A 232 -13.71 12.52 -3.76
CA ILE A 232 -13.37 11.15 -3.36
C ILE A 232 -14.29 10.15 -4.04
N VAL A 233 -13.70 9.09 -4.60
CA VAL A 233 -14.42 7.92 -5.10
C VAL A 233 -14.01 6.72 -4.24
N ASP A 234 -14.89 6.27 -3.35
CA ASP A 234 -14.67 5.13 -2.45
C ASP A 234 -15.12 3.82 -3.13
N ILE A 235 -14.16 2.94 -3.45
CA ILE A 235 -14.33 1.68 -4.17
C ILE A 235 -13.97 0.52 -3.26
N ASN A 236 -14.96 -0.02 -2.57
CA ASN A 236 -14.77 -1.12 -1.63
C ASN A 236 -16.00 -2.02 -1.62
N THR A 237 -15.83 -3.30 -1.28
CA THR A 237 -16.95 -4.24 -1.17
C THR A 237 -17.89 -3.92 -0.01
N GLU A 238 -17.39 -3.22 1.01
CA GLU A 238 -18.10 -2.87 2.23
C GLU A 238 -17.88 -1.41 2.63
N ASP A 239 -18.74 -0.92 3.55
CA ASP A 239 -18.55 0.38 4.18
C ASP A 239 -17.31 0.38 5.09
N ASN A 240 -16.56 1.48 5.05
CA ASN A 240 -15.28 1.62 5.75
C ASN A 240 -15.19 3.01 6.43
N LEU A 241 -14.00 3.35 6.93
CA LEU A 241 -13.78 4.66 7.57
C LEU A 241 -13.86 5.83 6.58
N PHE A 242 -13.54 5.61 5.30
CA PHE A 242 -13.71 6.62 4.25
C PHE A 242 -15.19 6.89 3.95
N THR A 243 -16.03 5.85 3.92
CA THR A 243 -17.49 6.01 3.77
C THR A 243 -18.04 6.95 4.83
N LYS A 244 -17.63 6.74 6.09
CA LYS A 244 -18.02 7.61 7.21
C LYS A 244 -17.50 9.03 7.04
N LEU A 245 -16.22 9.19 6.67
CA LEU A 245 -15.58 10.48 6.43
C LEU A 245 -16.30 11.30 5.36
N ILE A 246 -16.73 10.65 4.27
CA ILE A 246 -17.33 11.34 3.11
C ILE A 246 -18.84 11.45 3.20
N LYS A 247 -19.54 10.78 4.13
CA LYS A 247 -21.01 10.66 4.17
C LYS A 247 -21.77 11.97 3.94
N ASP A 248 -21.33 13.09 4.52
CA ASP A 248 -22.01 14.39 4.41
C ASP A 248 -21.35 15.36 3.40
N LYS A 249 -20.38 14.87 2.62
CA LYS A 249 -19.67 15.67 1.62
C LYS A 249 -20.42 15.69 0.28
N LYS A 250 -20.37 16.83 -0.42
CA LYS A 250 -20.95 16.98 -1.77
C LYS A 250 -20.08 16.30 -2.84
N ASN A 251 -18.75 16.39 -2.72
CA ASN A 251 -17.79 15.87 -3.70
C ASN A 251 -17.43 14.42 -3.37
N LYS A 252 -18.38 13.49 -3.56
CA LYS A 252 -18.17 12.06 -3.31
C LYS A 252 -18.86 11.17 -4.34
N ILE A 253 -18.30 9.98 -4.54
CA ILE A 253 -18.98 8.81 -5.11
C ILE A 253 -18.64 7.61 -4.22
N ILE A 254 -19.63 6.76 -3.96
CA ILE A 254 -19.47 5.51 -3.23
C ILE A 254 -19.82 4.38 -4.20
N ILE A 255 -18.90 3.43 -4.38
CA ILE A 255 -19.04 2.26 -5.23
C ILE A 255 -18.84 1.02 -4.36
N ARG A 256 -19.89 0.18 -4.28
CA ARG A 256 -19.87 -1.09 -3.55
C ARG A 256 -19.68 -2.22 -4.55
N GLY A 257 -18.43 -2.66 -4.69
CA GLY A 257 -18.04 -3.63 -5.71
C GLY A 257 -16.56 -3.96 -5.64
N THR A 258 -16.14 -4.86 -6.52
CA THR A 258 -14.73 -5.25 -6.62
C THR A 258 -13.90 -4.11 -7.23
N SER A 259 -12.62 -4.04 -6.85
CA SER A 259 -11.68 -3.11 -7.48
C SER A 259 -11.52 -3.41 -8.98
N THR A 260 -11.53 -4.69 -9.35
CA THR A 260 -11.33 -5.17 -10.73
C THR A 260 -12.36 -4.60 -11.70
N GLU A 261 -13.65 -4.76 -11.43
CA GLU A 261 -14.72 -4.28 -12.32
C GLU A 261 -14.75 -2.77 -12.39
N THR A 262 -14.60 -2.09 -11.24
CA THR A 262 -14.66 -0.64 -11.18
C THR A 262 -13.49 0.01 -11.91
N LEU A 263 -12.27 -0.55 -11.79
CA LEU A 263 -11.10 -0.05 -12.50
C LEU A 263 -11.20 -0.24 -14.02
N LYS A 264 -11.82 -1.34 -14.48
CA LYS A 264 -12.14 -1.53 -15.91
C LYS A 264 -13.04 -0.40 -16.43
N THR A 265 -14.13 -0.10 -15.73
CA THR A 265 -15.02 1.01 -16.10
C THR A 265 -14.28 2.35 -16.10
N ILE A 266 -13.45 2.62 -15.09
CA ILE A 266 -12.64 3.85 -15.01
C ILE A 266 -11.66 3.95 -16.19
N LYS A 267 -10.98 2.86 -16.56
CA LYS A 267 -10.09 2.83 -17.72
C LYS A 267 -10.84 3.18 -19.00
N GLU A 268 -12.01 2.57 -19.25
CA GLU A 268 -12.79 2.85 -20.46
C GLU A 268 -13.27 4.32 -20.50
N ILE A 269 -13.60 4.90 -19.35
CA ILE A 269 -13.88 6.35 -19.26
C ILE A 269 -12.65 7.17 -19.67
N PHE A 270 -11.45 6.84 -19.17
CA PHE A 270 -10.24 7.55 -19.55
C PHE A 270 -9.90 7.42 -21.04
N LYS A 271 -10.12 6.24 -21.65
CA LYS A 271 -9.94 6.05 -23.10
C LYS A 271 -10.84 6.93 -23.96
N ASN A 272 -12.03 7.27 -23.46
CA ASN A 272 -12.95 8.16 -24.18
C ASN A 272 -12.62 9.65 -23.98
N ILE A 273 -11.76 9.98 -23.01
CA ILE A 273 -11.41 11.36 -22.64
C ILE A 273 -10.04 11.79 -23.16
N CYS A 274 -9.07 10.87 -23.17
CA CYS A 274 -7.70 11.09 -23.62
C CYS A 274 -7.59 10.89 -25.13
#